data_AF-A0A9E6CSL0-F1
#
_entry.id   AF-A0A9E6CSL0-F1
#
_cell.length_a   1.000
_cell.length_b   1.000
_cell.length_c   1.000
_cell.angle_alpha   90.00
_cell.angle_beta   90.00
_cell.angle_gamma   90.00
#
_symmetry.space_group_name_H-M   'P 1'
#
loop_
_entity.id
_entity.type
_entity.pdbx_description
1 polymer ?
#
loop_
_entity_poly.entity_id
_entity_poly.type
_entity_poly.pdbx_seq_one_letter_code
_entity_poly.pdbx_strand_id
1 'polypeptide(L)'
;MMFSAGFKYFIGLTLLSVVALIMSIVVLDQVALAGTALSMLIVASALLTGLLVVTRDGDTQRPQSASTSEVPGQSMWPLVASIGAVFLVVGLVTSSVVFFGGVVVLIAALAEWMVQSWSERASSDAGYNSVVRKRLLNPIEFPVLAALGLGVVIFSFSRIMLSVDRSTGASLFIVFGALVIIGGTLFAIKPDIKRSLGAAICVFGALGIVAGGIAGSSFGLREELVKARSEGHFSHPECGAERSKYFDKNATGTLSLRSSINATIEFVNGQLTARVVGFSKPQKSITVPRSTPTNIIFRNLETDEFRLVADLGEKSDTGTYGDTEKILVCTQMTVAGGEQELTLQIEKPSSSGYSYNLTVAGVEGQRIEVVVP
;
A
#
# COMPACT_ATOMS: atom_id res chain seq x y z
N MET A 1 -28.01 -18.29 55.22
CA MET A 1 -27.36 -17.95 53.94
C MET A 1 -27.12 -16.45 53.96
N MET A 2 -25.89 -16.01 54.24
CA MET A 2 -25.56 -14.58 54.23
C MET A 2 -25.25 -14.19 52.78
N PHE A 3 -25.99 -13.23 52.24
CA PHE A 3 -25.66 -12.66 50.93
C PHE A 3 -24.32 -11.94 51.00
N SER A 4 -23.46 -12.17 50.00
CA SER A 4 -22.13 -11.60 49.93
C SER A 4 -22.17 -10.07 49.80
N ALA A 5 -21.09 -9.39 50.17
CA ALA A 5 -21.03 -7.92 50.08
C ALA A 5 -21.18 -7.44 48.63
N GLY A 6 -20.56 -8.14 47.67
CA GLY A 6 -20.69 -7.84 46.25
C GLY A 6 -22.13 -7.95 45.77
N PHE A 7 -22.84 -9.03 46.13
CA PHE A 7 -24.24 -9.21 45.77
C PHE A 7 -25.11 -8.04 46.25
N LYS A 8 -24.95 -7.62 47.51
CA LYS A 8 -25.72 -6.52 48.11
C LYS A 8 -25.49 -5.19 47.39
N TYR A 9 -24.25 -4.94 46.95
CA TYR A 9 -23.91 -3.72 46.23
C TYR A 9 -24.57 -3.69 44.84
N PHE A 10 -24.41 -4.74 44.04
CA PHE A 10 -24.95 -4.75 42.67
C PHE A 10 -26.46 -4.86 42.62
N ILE A 11 -27.10 -5.62 43.52
CA ILE A 11 -28.57 -5.63 43.61
C ILE A 11 -29.11 -4.25 44.03
N GLY A 12 -28.43 -3.55 44.95
CA GLY A 12 -28.76 -2.17 45.32
C GLY A 12 -28.64 -1.22 44.13
N LEU A 13 -27.56 -1.35 43.35
CA LEU A 13 -27.32 -0.55 42.15
C LEU A 13 -28.37 -0.81 41.05
N THR A 14 -28.77 -2.06 40.83
CA THR A 14 -29.83 -2.40 39.87
C THR A 14 -31.16 -1.74 40.24
N LEU A 15 -31.56 -1.85 41.51
CA LEU A 15 -32.81 -1.27 42.03
C LEU A 15 -32.81 0.25 41.92
N LEU A 16 -31.71 0.90 42.30
CA LEU A 16 -31.55 2.34 42.16
C LEU A 16 -31.63 2.77 40.68
N SER A 17 -31.02 2.00 39.78
CA SER A 17 -31.02 2.30 38.35
C SER A 17 -32.41 2.15 37.71
N VAL A 18 -33.20 1.17 38.16
CA VAL A 18 -34.61 1.02 37.76
C VAL A 18 -35.45 2.20 38.22
N VAL A 19 -35.29 2.63 39.48
CA VAL A 19 -35.98 3.82 40.01
C VAL A 19 -35.58 5.06 39.22
N ALA A 20 -34.29 5.23 38.91
CA ALA A 20 -33.79 6.34 38.10
C ALA A 20 -34.36 6.31 36.66
N LEU A 21 -34.51 5.13 36.06
CA LEU A 21 -35.13 4.98 34.74
C LEU A 21 -36.60 5.41 34.77
N ILE A 22 -37.37 4.95 35.75
CA ILE A 22 -38.78 5.33 35.90
C ILE A 22 -38.90 6.85 36.08
N MET A 23 -38.06 7.44 36.95
CA MET A 23 -38.03 8.89 37.14
C MET A 23 -37.64 9.65 35.86
N SER A 24 -36.69 9.13 35.07
CA SER A 24 -36.26 9.75 33.83
C SER A 24 -37.36 9.80 32.76
N ILE A 25 -38.23 8.77 32.71
CA ILE A 25 -39.38 8.71 31.79
C ILE A 25 -40.43 9.77 32.16
N VAL A 26 -40.58 10.08 33.45
CA VAL A 26 -41.58 11.03 33.95
C VAL A 26 -41.10 12.48 33.85
N VAL A 27 -39.80 12.72 34.03
CA VAL A 27 -39.24 14.08 34.18
C VAL A 27 -38.61 14.63 32.90
N LEU A 28 -38.07 13.78 32.02
CA LEU A 28 -37.32 14.23 30.85
C LEU A 28 -38.13 14.07 29.56
N ASP A 29 -38.18 15.14 28.77
CA ASP A 29 -38.84 15.17 27.46
C ASP A 29 -37.99 14.46 26.37
N GLN A 30 -36.67 14.34 26.60
CA GLN A 30 -35.72 13.62 25.73
C GLN A 30 -35.27 12.29 26.34
N VAL A 31 -36.16 11.31 26.35
CA VAL A 31 -35.95 9.99 26.96
C VAL A 31 -34.88 9.14 26.24
N ALA A 32 -34.57 9.44 24.98
CA ALA A 32 -33.76 8.56 24.12
C ALA A 32 -32.32 8.31 24.62
N LEU A 33 -31.62 9.33 25.13
CA LEU A 33 -30.22 9.18 25.57
C LEU A 33 -30.12 8.70 27.02
N ALA A 34 -30.91 9.27 27.93
CA ALA A 34 -30.88 8.89 29.34
C ALA A 34 -31.50 7.50 29.57
N GLY A 35 -32.59 7.19 28.88
CA GLY A 35 -33.28 5.90 29.00
C GLY A 35 -32.44 4.74 28.47
N THR A 36 -31.73 4.93 27.34
CA THR A 36 -30.84 3.90 26.80
C THR A 36 -29.64 3.65 27.72
N ALA A 37 -29.00 4.69 28.23
CA ALA A 37 -27.89 4.56 29.18
C ALA A 37 -28.30 3.84 30.47
N LEU A 38 -29.46 4.21 31.05
CA LEU A 38 -29.97 3.57 32.27
C LEU A 38 -30.40 2.11 32.02
N SER A 39 -31.00 1.81 30.86
CA SER A 39 -31.35 0.44 30.51
C SER A 39 -30.11 -0.46 30.38
N MET A 40 -29.03 0.03 29.75
CA MET A 40 -27.75 -0.68 29.69
C MET A 40 -27.13 -0.88 31.07
N LEU A 41 -27.19 0.13 31.95
CA LEU A 41 -26.69 0.02 33.32
C LEU A 41 -27.46 -1.04 34.12
N ILE A 42 -28.78 -1.11 33.96
CA ILE A 42 -29.63 -2.13 34.60
C ILE A 42 -29.23 -3.52 34.11
N VAL A 43 -29.11 -3.74 32.79
CA VAL A 43 -28.73 -5.03 32.23
C VAL A 43 -27.35 -5.46 32.72
N ALA A 44 -26.35 -4.55 32.69
CA ALA A 44 -25.00 -4.84 33.13
C ALA A 44 -24.93 -5.19 34.62
N SER A 45 -25.57 -4.38 35.47
CA SER A 45 -25.58 -4.61 36.92
C SER A 45 -26.39 -5.84 37.31
N ALA A 46 -27.47 -6.17 36.59
CA ALA A 46 -28.25 -7.39 36.80
C ALA A 46 -27.45 -8.63 36.40
N LEU A 47 -26.72 -8.57 35.28
CA LEU A 47 -25.83 -9.64 34.84
C LEU A 47 -24.72 -9.89 35.87
N LEU A 48 -24.07 -8.83 36.38
CA LEU A 48 -23.07 -8.94 37.44
C LEU A 48 -23.66 -9.52 38.73
N THR A 49 -24.87 -9.10 39.11
CA THR A 49 -25.57 -9.67 40.27
C THR A 49 -25.82 -11.17 40.08
N GLY A 50 -26.30 -11.59 38.92
CA GLY A 50 -26.50 -13.00 38.59
C GLY A 50 -25.20 -13.81 38.62
N LEU A 51 -24.11 -13.25 38.08
CA LEU A 51 -22.80 -13.88 38.11
C LEU A 51 -22.32 -14.11 39.55
N LEU A 52 -22.50 -13.13 40.44
CA LEU A 52 -22.13 -13.23 41.85
C LEU A 52 -22.95 -14.28 42.62
N VAL A 53 -24.23 -14.46 42.25
CA VAL A 53 -25.06 -15.53 42.81
C VAL A 53 -24.51 -16.90 42.42
N VAL A 54 -24.12 -17.07 41.14
CA VAL A 54 -23.58 -18.34 40.62
C VAL A 54 -22.20 -18.63 41.19
N THR A 55 -21.32 -17.63 41.28
CA THR A 55 -19.94 -17.80 41.76
C THR A 55 -19.81 -17.75 43.29
N ARG A 56 -20.88 -17.40 44.01
CA ARG A 56 -20.90 -17.22 45.48
C ARG A 56 -19.74 -16.33 45.97
N ASP A 57 -19.46 -15.26 45.24
CA ASP A 57 -18.35 -14.31 45.50
C ASP A 57 -16.94 -14.95 45.61
N GLY A 58 -16.77 -16.19 45.12
CA GLY A 58 -15.51 -16.92 45.26
C GLY A 58 -15.20 -17.37 46.69
N ASP A 59 -16.18 -17.33 47.60
CA ASP A 59 -16.04 -17.76 49.00
C ASP A 59 -15.88 -19.29 49.08
N THR A 60 -14.68 -19.78 48.79
CA THR A 60 -14.25 -21.06 49.35
C THR A 60 -13.92 -20.77 50.80
N GLN A 61 -14.67 -21.36 51.74
CA GLN A 61 -14.35 -21.39 53.17
C GLN A 61 -13.05 -22.18 53.40
N ARG A 62 -11.93 -21.78 52.79
CA ARG A 62 -10.61 -22.27 53.13
C ARG A 62 -10.15 -21.39 54.30
N PRO A 63 -9.71 -21.99 55.42
CA PRO A 63 -9.05 -21.20 56.45
C PRO A 63 -7.95 -20.39 55.77
N GLN A 64 -7.74 -19.15 56.23
CA GLN A 64 -6.55 -18.35 55.95
C GLN A 64 -5.32 -19.08 56.53
N SER A 65 -5.03 -20.28 56.06
CA SER A 65 -3.68 -20.77 56.06
C SER A 65 -2.92 -19.79 55.19
N ALA A 66 -1.84 -19.22 55.72
CA ALA A 66 -0.91 -18.36 55.04
C ALA A 66 -0.21 -19.11 53.89
N SER A 67 -0.97 -19.59 52.91
CA SER A 67 -0.46 -20.12 51.66
C SER A 67 -0.09 -18.91 50.81
N THR A 68 1.18 -18.50 50.94
CA THR A 68 2.00 -17.96 49.85
C THR A 68 1.17 -17.31 48.75
N SER A 69 0.72 -16.08 48.96
CA SER A 69 0.30 -15.23 47.85
C SER A 69 1.55 -15.01 47.00
N GLU A 70 1.82 -15.91 46.05
CA GLU A 70 2.79 -15.66 45.00
C GLU A 70 2.34 -14.38 44.31
N VAL A 71 3.08 -13.30 44.57
CA VAL A 71 2.85 -12.02 43.94
C VAL A 71 3.00 -12.26 42.44
N PRO A 72 2.00 -11.90 41.61
CA PRO A 72 2.09 -12.08 40.18
C PRO A 72 3.39 -11.45 39.66
N GLY A 73 4.04 -12.13 38.71
CA GLY A 73 5.30 -11.67 38.17
C GLY A 73 5.19 -10.27 37.58
N GLN A 74 6.31 -9.54 37.53
CA GLN A 74 6.34 -8.26 36.81
C GLN A 74 6.00 -8.51 35.33
N SER A 75 4.94 -7.88 34.84
CA SER A 75 4.51 -7.98 33.44
C SER A 75 4.52 -6.61 32.77
N MET A 76 5.21 -6.52 31.64
CA MET A 76 5.25 -5.30 30.82
C MET A 76 4.07 -5.20 29.84
N TRP A 77 3.32 -6.28 29.63
CA TRP A 77 2.27 -6.34 28.61
C TRP A 77 1.10 -5.39 28.82
N PRO A 78 0.65 -5.05 30.05
CA PRO A 78 -0.34 -4.00 30.25
C PRO A 78 0.11 -2.64 29.69
N LEU A 79 1.41 -2.33 29.78
CA LEU A 79 1.99 -1.13 29.19
C LEU A 79 2.03 -1.20 27.66
N VAL A 80 2.36 -2.37 27.08
CA VAL A 80 2.31 -2.55 25.63
C VAL A 80 0.86 -2.46 25.11
N ALA A 81 -0.11 -3.02 25.84
CA ALA A 81 -1.52 -2.95 25.50
C ALA A 81 -2.04 -1.51 25.52
N SER A 82 -1.58 -0.68 26.47
CA SER A 82 -1.96 0.74 26.49
C SER A 82 -1.38 1.51 25.30
N ILE A 83 -0.15 1.22 24.87
CA ILE A 83 0.42 1.75 23.62
C ILE A 83 -0.43 1.35 22.42
N GLY A 84 -0.84 0.08 22.33
CA GLY A 84 -1.75 -0.40 21.28
C GLY A 84 -3.09 0.33 21.27
N ALA A 85 -3.67 0.57 22.45
CA ALA A 85 -4.92 1.34 22.59
C ALA A 85 -4.75 2.81 22.15
N VAL A 86 -3.62 3.44 22.48
CA VAL A 86 -3.31 4.79 21.99
C VAL A 86 -3.22 4.80 20.46
N PHE A 87 -2.55 3.82 19.85
CA PHE A 87 -2.47 3.71 18.39
C PHE A 87 -3.83 3.47 17.72
N LEU A 88 -4.73 2.71 18.35
CA LEU A 88 -6.11 2.58 17.89
C LEU A 88 -6.81 3.94 17.84
N VAL A 89 -6.78 4.68 18.95
CA VAL A 89 -7.46 5.98 19.04
C VAL A 89 -6.86 6.99 18.06
N VAL A 90 -5.53 7.09 17.97
CA VAL A 90 -4.85 7.97 17.01
C VAL A 90 -5.12 7.54 15.55
N GLY A 91 -5.16 6.24 15.31
CA GLY A 91 -5.42 5.65 14.00
C GLY A 91 -6.81 5.95 13.47
N LEU A 92 -7.83 6.01 14.34
CA LEU A 92 -9.19 6.41 13.96
C LEU A 92 -9.23 7.80 13.33
N VAL A 93 -8.31 8.69 13.71
CA VAL A 93 -8.27 10.07 13.21
C VAL A 93 -7.27 10.22 12.05
N THR A 94 -6.16 9.48 12.08
CA THR A 94 -5.01 9.75 11.20
C THR A 94 -5.04 8.90 9.93
N SER A 95 -5.09 7.57 10.08
CA SER A 95 -5.08 6.65 8.92
C SER A 95 -5.44 5.22 9.33
N SER A 96 -6.07 4.49 8.41
CA SER A 96 -6.39 3.08 8.60
C SER A 96 -5.15 2.22 8.89
N VAL A 97 -3.98 2.59 8.34
CA VAL A 97 -2.72 1.86 8.60
C VAL A 97 -2.32 1.94 10.07
N VAL A 98 -2.37 3.13 10.67
CA VAL A 98 -2.04 3.32 12.10
C VAL A 98 -3.08 2.61 12.97
N PHE A 99 -4.35 2.64 12.57
CA PHE A 99 -5.43 1.91 13.26
C PHE A 99 -5.17 0.40 13.30
N PHE A 100 -4.97 -0.23 12.14
CA PHE A 100 -4.70 -1.68 12.09
C PHE A 100 -3.38 -2.06 12.77
N GLY A 101 -2.36 -1.17 12.73
CA GLY A 101 -1.15 -1.34 13.53
C GLY A 101 -1.45 -1.40 15.03
N GLY A 102 -2.30 -0.49 15.53
CA GLY A 102 -2.78 -0.51 16.91
C GLY A 102 -3.53 -1.78 17.28
N VAL A 103 -4.41 -2.30 16.39
CA VAL A 103 -5.12 -3.57 16.59
C VAL A 103 -4.12 -4.71 16.78
N VAL A 104 -3.13 -4.82 15.90
CA VAL A 104 -2.12 -5.89 15.95
C VAL A 104 -1.32 -5.84 17.24
N VAL A 105 -0.84 -4.65 17.64
CA VAL A 105 -0.10 -4.48 18.91
C VAL A 105 -0.96 -4.88 20.11
N LEU A 106 -2.23 -4.48 20.13
CA LEU A 106 -3.13 -4.79 21.22
C LEU A 106 -3.44 -6.28 21.31
N ILE A 107 -3.72 -6.95 20.19
CA ILE A 107 -3.94 -8.40 20.15
C ILE A 107 -2.69 -9.15 20.61
N ALA A 108 -1.51 -8.76 20.12
CA ALA A 108 -0.25 -9.38 20.52
C ALA A 108 -0.01 -9.22 22.03
N ALA A 109 -0.20 -8.01 22.57
CA ALA A 109 -0.02 -7.73 23.99
C ALA A 109 -1.00 -8.54 24.85
N LEU A 110 -2.28 -8.64 24.46
CA LEU A 110 -3.27 -9.42 25.18
C LEU A 110 -2.97 -10.93 25.13
N ALA A 111 -2.57 -11.45 23.97
CA ALA A 111 -2.20 -12.85 23.80
C ALA A 111 -0.97 -13.20 24.66
N GLU A 112 0.06 -12.37 24.62
CA GLU A 112 1.27 -12.54 25.44
C GLU A 112 0.98 -12.42 26.93
N TRP A 113 0.13 -11.47 27.33
CA TRP A 113 -0.27 -11.31 28.71
C TRP A 113 -1.09 -12.51 29.23
N MET A 114 -1.97 -13.05 28.38
CA MET A 114 -2.76 -14.24 28.69
C MET A 114 -1.87 -15.48 28.83
N VAL A 115 -0.93 -15.69 27.90
CA VAL A 115 0.01 -16.82 27.96
C VAL A 115 0.95 -16.69 29.15
N GLN A 116 1.44 -15.49 29.45
CA GLN A 116 2.25 -15.24 30.66
C GLN A 116 1.44 -15.62 31.91
N SER A 117 0.22 -15.09 32.06
CA SER A 117 -0.65 -15.34 33.21
C SER A 117 -1.02 -16.81 33.38
N TRP A 118 -1.22 -17.53 32.27
CA TRP A 118 -1.46 -18.98 32.27
C TRP A 118 -0.19 -19.74 32.68
N SER A 119 0.95 -19.39 32.09
CA SER A 119 2.21 -20.10 32.33
C SER A 119 2.69 -19.96 33.78
N GLU A 120 2.49 -18.79 34.40
CA GLU A 120 2.82 -18.54 35.81
C GLU A 120 1.99 -19.41 36.78
N ARG A 121 0.84 -19.93 36.32
CA ARG A 121 -0.07 -20.79 37.10
C ARG A 121 -0.05 -22.25 36.66
N ALA A 122 0.82 -22.64 35.73
CA ALA A 122 0.82 -23.99 35.17
C ALA A 122 1.28 -25.06 36.17
N SER A 123 2.19 -24.72 37.09
CA SER A 123 2.72 -25.57 38.14
C SER A 123 3.15 -24.73 39.35
N SER A 124 3.37 -25.37 40.50
CA SER A 124 3.96 -24.76 41.68
C SER A 124 5.49 -24.55 41.58
N ASP A 125 6.11 -24.98 40.48
CA ASP A 125 7.53 -24.79 40.19
C ASP A 125 7.73 -23.70 39.12
N ALA A 126 8.35 -22.58 39.53
CA ALA A 126 8.68 -21.47 38.65
C ALA A 126 9.62 -21.87 37.49
N GLY A 127 10.51 -22.84 37.70
CA GLY A 127 11.41 -23.35 36.67
C GLY A 127 10.63 -24.00 35.52
N TYR A 128 9.72 -24.91 35.87
CA TYR A 128 8.80 -25.55 34.93
C TYR A 128 7.94 -24.53 34.15
N ASN A 129 7.35 -23.56 34.85
CA ASN A 129 6.49 -22.52 34.26
C ASN A 129 7.21 -21.72 33.17
N SER A 130 8.48 -21.35 33.43
CA SER A 130 9.31 -20.60 32.46
C SER A 130 9.62 -21.41 31.18
N VAL A 131 9.80 -22.73 31.32
CA VAL A 131 10.08 -23.64 30.20
C VAL A 131 8.83 -23.85 29.35
N VAL A 132 7.67 -23.99 29.97
CA VAL A 132 6.38 -24.16 29.26
C VAL A 132 6.05 -22.92 28.43
N ARG A 133 6.22 -21.70 28.99
CA ARG A 133 6.05 -20.45 28.19
C ARG A 133 6.95 -20.46 26.97
N LYS A 134 8.25 -20.72 27.16
CA LYS A 134 9.23 -20.70 26.07
C LYS A 134 8.93 -21.72 24.98
N ARG A 135 8.50 -22.94 25.34
CA ARG A 135 8.12 -23.98 24.36
C ARG A 135 6.92 -23.58 23.51
N LEU A 136 5.96 -22.88 24.10
CA LEU A 136 4.75 -22.44 23.39
C LEU A 136 5.01 -21.19 22.53
N LEU A 137 5.69 -20.18 23.08
CA LEU A 137 5.82 -18.87 22.44
C LEU A 137 7.02 -18.76 21.50
N ASN A 138 8.19 -19.31 21.83
CA ASN A 138 9.40 -19.12 21.00
C ASN A 138 9.21 -19.48 19.52
N PRO A 139 8.48 -20.56 19.13
CA PRO A 139 8.27 -20.90 17.73
C PRO A 139 7.50 -19.85 16.92
N ILE A 140 6.69 -19.02 17.58
CA ILE A 140 5.86 -17.99 16.96
C ILE A 140 6.46 -16.60 17.20
N GLU A 141 6.92 -16.32 18.41
CA GLU A 141 7.48 -15.04 18.85
C GLU A 141 8.70 -14.65 18.00
N PHE A 142 9.65 -15.57 17.77
CA PHE A 142 10.85 -15.23 17.00
C PHE A 142 10.57 -14.93 15.52
N PRO A 143 9.82 -15.75 14.76
CA PRO A 143 9.49 -15.42 13.38
C PRO A 143 8.66 -14.15 13.24
N VAL A 144 7.67 -13.93 14.12
CA VAL A 144 6.82 -12.75 14.07
C VAL A 144 7.61 -11.49 14.39
N LEU A 145 8.43 -11.50 15.46
CA LEU A 145 9.29 -10.35 15.79
C LEU A 145 10.32 -10.08 14.69
N ALA A 146 10.90 -11.13 14.09
CA ALA A 146 11.81 -10.98 12.96
C ALA A 146 11.11 -10.36 11.75
N ALA A 147 9.91 -10.81 11.41
CA ALA A 147 9.13 -10.28 10.30
C ALA A 147 8.72 -8.82 10.53
N LEU A 148 8.27 -8.48 11.74
CA LEU A 148 7.93 -7.10 12.12
C LEU A 148 9.15 -6.19 12.08
N GLY A 149 10.27 -6.62 12.67
CA GLY A 149 11.53 -5.87 12.65
C GLY A 149 12.03 -5.62 11.23
N LEU A 150 12.00 -6.65 10.38
CA LEU A 150 12.38 -6.55 8.97
C LEU A 150 11.41 -5.64 8.20
N GLY A 151 10.11 -5.75 8.45
CA GLY A 151 9.09 -4.90 7.85
C GLY A 151 9.30 -3.42 8.17
N VAL A 152 9.63 -3.09 9.42
CA VAL A 152 9.99 -1.72 9.83
C VAL A 152 11.22 -1.23 9.07
N VAL A 153 12.27 -2.05 8.97
CA VAL A 153 13.49 -1.70 8.22
C VAL A 153 13.19 -1.45 6.74
N ILE A 154 12.40 -2.32 6.08
CA ILE A 154 11.99 -2.14 4.69
C ILE A 154 11.19 -0.85 4.52
N PHE A 155 10.22 -0.60 5.40
CA PHE A 155 9.38 0.59 5.32
C PHE A 155 10.20 1.87 5.50
N SER A 156 11.09 1.90 6.49
CA SER A 156 12.00 3.04 6.71
C SER A 156 12.92 3.26 5.51
N PHE A 157 13.46 2.18 4.94
CA PHE A 157 14.29 2.26 3.73
C PHE A 157 13.51 2.81 2.53
N SER A 158 12.27 2.38 2.34
CA SER A 158 11.36 2.91 1.30
C SER A 158 11.17 4.42 1.46
N ARG A 159 10.98 4.90 2.70
CA ARG A 159 10.83 6.34 2.98
C ARG A 159 12.07 7.15 2.68
N ILE A 160 13.26 6.64 3.01
CA ILE A 160 14.53 7.27 2.64
C ILE A 160 14.63 7.41 1.11
N MET A 161 14.32 6.33 0.37
CA MET A 161 14.45 6.32 -1.09
C MET A 161 13.42 7.20 -1.80
N LEU A 162 12.25 7.40 -1.20
CA LEU A 162 11.22 8.30 -1.72
C LEU A 162 11.59 9.78 -1.54
N SER A 163 12.34 10.11 -0.47
CA SER A 163 12.76 11.48 -0.18
C SER A 163 14.05 11.90 -0.90
N VAL A 164 14.92 10.95 -1.25
CA VAL A 164 16.26 11.24 -1.79
C VAL A 164 16.24 11.45 -3.32
N ASP A 165 17.09 12.36 -3.80
CA ASP A 165 17.26 12.69 -5.22
C ASP A 165 17.80 11.52 -6.04
N ARG A 166 17.61 11.54 -7.37
CA ARG A 166 18.03 10.45 -8.27
C ARG A 166 19.55 10.18 -8.23
N SER A 167 20.37 11.23 -8.26
CA SER A 167 21.83 11.12 -8.23
C SER A 167 22.33 10.73 -6.84
N THR A 168 21.77 11.33 -5.79
CA THR A 168 22.10 11.04 -4.39
C THR A 168 21.74 9.60 -4.01
N GLY A 169 20.58 9.09 -4.48
CA GLY A 169 20.13 7.72 -4.21
C GLY A 169 21.07 6.67 -4.77
N ALA A 170 21.54 6.84 -6.01
CA ALA A 170 22.51 5.93 -6.63
C ALA A 170 23.82 5.89 -5.83
N SER A 171 24.34 7.05 -5.43
CA SER A 171 25.54 7.15 -4.60
C SER A 171 25.36 6.48 -3.23
N LEU A 172 24.22 6.69 -2.57
CA LEU A 172 23.91 6.05 -1.28
C LEU A 172 23.89 4.53 -1.39
N PHE A 173 23.31 3.96 -2.45
CA PHE A 173 23.31 2.52 -2.68
C PHE A 173 24.71 1.95 -2.85
N ILE A 174 25.58 2.63 -3.60
CA ILE A 174 26.97 2.19 -3.81
C ILE A 174 27.72 2.21 -2.48
N VAL A 175 27.59 3.30 -1.70
CA VAL A 175 28.28 3.43 -0.41
C VAL A 175 27.76 2.42 0.61
N PHE A 176 26.45 2.29 0.78
CA PHE A 176 25.87 1.30 1.69
C PHE A 176 26.19 -0.13 1.26
N GLY A 177 26.09 -0.44 -0.03
CA GLY A 177 26.46 -1.74 -0.56
C GLY A 177 27.93 -2.07 -0.28
N ALA A 178 28.84 -1.12 -0.50
CA ALA A 178 30.25 -1.29 -0.16
C ALA A 178 30.46 -1.50 1.34
N LEU A 179 29.79 -0.74 2.21
CA LEU A 179 29.88 -0.93 3.66
C LEU A 179 29.37 -2.30 4.11
N VAL A 180 28.26 -2.79 3.54
CA VAL A 180 27.72 -4.12 3.83
C VAL A 180 28.69 -5.21 3.36
N ILE A 181 29.29 -5.07 2.18
CA ILE A 181 30.28 -6.02 1.65
C ILE A 181 31.54 -6.02 2.54
N ILE A 182 32.06 -4.85 2.90
CA ILE A 182 33.23 -4.73 3.77
C ILE A 182 32.92 -5.33 5.15
N GLY A 183 31.78 -4.98 5.75
CA GLY A 183 31.33 -5.50 7.03
C GLY A 183 31.16 -7.02 7.01
N GLY A 184 30.51 -7.56 5.98
CA GLY A 184 30.32 -9.00 5.80
C GLY A 184 31.64 -9.74 5.60
N THR A 185 32.58 -9.16 4.84
CA THR A 185 33.91 -9.73 4.63
C THR A 185 34.73 -9.74 5.93
N LEU A 186 34.69 -8.65 6.70
CA LEU A 186 35.35 -8.59 8.01
C LEU A 186 34.76 -9.60 9.01
N PHE A 187 33.44 -9.79 8.98
CA PHE A 187 32.75 -10.78 9.79
C PHE A 187 33.11 -12.22 9.38
N ALA A 188 33.25 -12.48 8.08
CA ALA A 188 33.67 -13.78 7.56
C ALA A 188 35.12 -14.13 7.93
N ILE A 189 36.02 -13.14 7.97
CA ILE A 189 37.45 -13.35 8.26
C ILE A 189 37.72 -13.50 9.76
N LYS A 190 36.92 -12.87 10.64
CA LYS A 190 37.09 -12.93 12.10
C LYS A 190 35.91 -13.63 12.79
N PRO A 191 35.93 -14.97 12.92
CA PRO A 191 34.86 -15.72 13.59
C PRO A 191 34.76 -15.46 15.10
N ASP A 192 35.83 -14.97 15.75
CA ASP A 192 35.88 -14.70 17.20
C ASP A 192 35.37 -13.30 17.61
N ILE A 193 34.50 -12.70 16.79
CA ILE A 193 33.86 -11.42 17.17
C ILE A 193 32.98 -11.64 18.40
N LYS A 194 33.20 -10.83 19.44
CA LYS A 194 32.34 -10.81 20.63
C LYS A 194 30.89 -10.61 20.18
N ARG A 195 29.99 -11.50 20.62
CA ARG A 195 28.56 -11.42 20.30
C ARG A 195 27.95 -10.04 20.58
N SER A 196 28.46 -9.34 21.59
CA SER A 196 28.05 -7.97 21.92
C SER A 196 28.36 -6.95 20.82
N LEU A 197 29.50 -7.10 20.11
CA LEU A 197 29.88 -6.18 19.03
C LEU A 197 28.99 -6.39 17.80
N GLY A 198 28.72 -7.64 17.41
CA GLY A 198 27.79 -7.94 16.33
C GLY A 198 26.37 -7.42 16.63
N ALA A 199 25.89 -7.64 17.86
CA ALA A 199 24.61 -7.11 18.31
C ALA A 199 24.58 -5.56 18.27
N ALA A 200 25.65 -4.90 18.73
CA ALA A 200 25.74 -3.45 18.69
C ALA A 200 25.65 -2.89 17.26
N ILE A 201 26.42 -3.46 16.31
CA ILE A 201 26.39 -3.03 14.91
C ILE A 201 24.98 -3.18 14.30
N CYS A 202 24.33 -4.32 14.53
CA CYS A 202 22.97 -4.54 14.04
C CYS A 202 21.97 -3.55 14.64
N VAL A 203 22.06 -3.28 15.95
CA VAL A 203 21.18 -2.33 16.62
C VAL A 203 21.40 -0.91 16.11
N PHE A 204 22.65 -0.44 16.03
CA PHE A 204 22.97 0.89 15.50
C PHE A 204 22.58 1.05 14.03
N GLY A 205 22.79 0.01 13.21
CA GLY A 205 22.36 -0.01 11.82
C GLY A 205 20.84 0.10 11.68
N ALA A 206 20.09 -0.72 12.43
CA ALA A 206 18.63 -0.64 12.45
C ALA A 206 18.13 0.72 12.93
N LEU A 207 18.71 1.26 14.02
CA LEU A 207 18.35 2.58 14.54
C LEU A 207 18.60 3.69 13.52
N GLY A 208 19.73 3.62 12.81
CA GLY A 208 20.09 4.58 11.76
C GLY A 208 19.11 4.56 10.59
N ILE A 209 18.71 3.36 10.14
CA ILE A 209 17.70 3.21 9.08
C ILE A 209 16.34 3.76 9.54
N VAL A 210 15.92 3.45 10.76
CA VAL A 210 14.64 3.92 11.31
C VAL A 210 14.64 5.45 11.44
N ALA A 211 15.70 6.04 12.01
CA ALA A 211 15.84 7.48 12.13
C ALA A 211 15.84 8.17 10.75
N GLY A 212 16.58 7.60 9.78
CA GLY A 212 16.57 8.08 8.40
C GLY A 212 15.19 7.98 7.75
N GLY A 213 14.43 6.90 8.00
CA GLY A 213 13.08 6.72 7.48
C GLY A 213 12.07 7.71 8.07
N ILE A 214 12.18 8.04 9.36
CA ILE A 214 11.34 9.05 10.01
C ILE A 214 11.64 10.43 9.41
N ALA A 215 12.93 10.78 9.27
CA ALA A 215 13.34 12.02 8.62
C ALA A 215 12.84 12.08 7.16
N GLY A 216 13.05 11.02 6.37
CA GLY A 216 12.58 10.93 4.99
C GLY A 216 11.06 11.05 4.86
N SER A 217 10.31 10.55 5.84
CA SER A 217 8.85 10.71 5.87
C SER A 217 8.42 12.17 6.05
N SER A 218 9.20 12.98 6.77
CA SER A 218 8.94 14.41 6.96
C SER A 218 9.26 15.26 5.72
N PHE A 219 10.23 14.82 4.91
CA PHE A 219 10.61 15.49 3.66
C PHE A 219 9.71 15.16 2.47
N GLY A 220 8.84 14.15 2.60
CA GLY A 220 7.87 13.80 1.57
C GLY A 220 8.48 13.13 0.33
N LEU A 221 7.77 13.20 -0.79
CA LEU A 221 8.25 12.69 -2.08
C LEU A 221 9.15 13.74 -2.74
N ARG A 222 10.25 13.31 -3.36
CA ARG A 222 11.07 14.21 -4.21
C ARG A 222 10.22 14.85 -5.32
N GLU A 223 10.53 16.10 -5.68
CA GLU A 223 9.70 16.90 -6.61
C GLU A 223 9.41 16.21 -7.94
N GLU A 224 10.38 15.46 -8.48
CA GLU A 224 10.21 14.71 -9.73
C GLU A 224 9.07 13.69 -9.65
N LEU A 225 8.89 13.04 -8.49
CA LEU A 225 7.81 12.07 -8.28
C LEU A 225 6.45 12.74 -8.07
N VAL A 226 6.45 13.95 -7.50
CA VAL A 226 5.22 14.75 -7.35
C VAL A 226 4.73 15.22 -8.72
N LYS A 227 5.64 15.76 -9.54
CA LYS A 227 5.36 16.15 -10.94
C LYS A 227 4.88 14.94 -11.75
N ALA A 228 5.55 13.80 -11.61
CA ALA A 228 5.15 12.58 -12.31
C ALA A 228 3.76 12.04 -11.89
N ARG A 229 3.38 12.20 -10.61
CA ARG A 229 2.03 11.85 -10.13
C ARG A 229 0.98 12.81 -10.68
N SER A 230 1.25 14.11 -10.75
CA SER A 230 0.28 15.10 -11.23
C SER A 230 0.10 15.08 -12.74
N GLU A 231 1.16 14.80 -13.50
CA GLU A 231 1.14 14.80 -14.96
C GLU A 231 0.53 13.51 -15.54
N GLY A 232 0.28 12.48 -14.71
CA GLY A 232 -0.42 11.28 -15.14
C GLY A 232 0.23 10.62 -16.36
N HIS A 233 1.56 10.49 -16.38
CA HIS A 233 2.35 10.08 -17.57
C HIS A 233 1.92 8.78 -18.29
N PHE A 234 0.99 8.01 -17.73
CA PHE A 234 0.43 6.82 -18.34
C PHE A 234 -0.98 7.01 -18.93
N SER A 235 -1.62 8.17 -18.74
CA SER A 235 -3.01 8.40 -19.14
C SER A 235 -3.18 9.15 -20.46
N HIS A 236 -2.24 10.01 -20.87
CA HIS A 236 -2.38 10.77 -22.14
C HIS A 236 -1.05 10.84 -22.93
N PRO A 237 -0.94 10.19 -24.10
CA PRO A 237 0.17 10.46 -25.00
C PRO A 237 0.05 11.88 -25.58
N GLU A 238 1.05 12.73 -25.34
CA GLU A 238 1.11 14.09 -25.89
C GLU A 238 1.41 14.04 -27.40
N CYS A 239 0.39 13.83 -28.22
CA CYS A 239 0.50 13.66 -29.67
C CYS A 239 0.53 14.97 -30.47
N GLY A 240 0.95 16.07 -29.84
CA GLY A 240 1.04 17.39 -30.47
C GLY A 240 2.19 17.52 -31.49
N ALA A 241 2.19 18.62 -32.23
CA ALA A 241 3.28 18.96 -33.17
C ALA A 241 4.57 19.35 -32.43
N GLU A 242 4.46 19.89 -31.21
CA GLU A 242 5.60 20.26 -30.39
C GLU A 242 6.26 19.04 -29.75
N ARG A 243 7.53 19.19 -29.41
CA ARG A 243 8.29 18.16 -28.71
C ARG A 243 7.86 18.11 -27.24
N SER A 244 7.32 16.97 -26.82
CA SER A 244 6.98 16.69 -25.44
C SER A 244 8.25 16.55 -24.61
N LYS A 245 8.27 17.22 -23.45
CA LYS A 245 9.38 17.16 -22.51
C LYS A 245 9.64 15.74 -21.98
N TYR A 246 8.59 14.92 -21.86
CA TYR A 246 8.67 13.61 -21.21
C TYR A 246 8.45 12.47 -22.20
N PHE A 247 7.48 12.58 -23.10
CA PHE A 247 7.19 11.52 -24.07
C PHE A 247 8.32 11.38 -25.11
N ASP A 248 8.94 12.47 -25.55
CA ASP A 248 10.04 12.46 -26.54
C ASP A 248 11.43 12.48 -25.91
N LYS A 249 11.51 12.21 -24.60
CA LYS A 249 12.77 12.16 -23.88
C LYS A 249 13.53 10.91 -24.29
N ASN A 250 14.71 11.10 -24.89
CA ASN A 250 15.52 10.03 -25.47
C ASN A 250 14.76 9.23 -26.53
N ALA A 251 14.07 9.92 -27.45
CA ALA A 251 13.42 9.28 -28.57
C ALA A 251 14.40 8.38 -29.33
N THR A 252 13.98 7.13 -29.56
CA THR A 252 14.84 6.13 -30.21
C THR A 252 14.91 6.42 -31.71
N GLY A 253 16.09 6.41 -32.33
CA GLY A 253 16.23 6.70 -33.76
C GLY A 253 16.24 5.46 -34.65
N THR A 254 16.32 4.28 -34.04
CA THR A 254 16.60 3.02 -34.72
C THR A 254 15.68 1.92 -34.21
N LEU A 255 15.09 1.15 -35.13
CA LEU A 255 14.31 -0.04 -34.82
C LEU A 255 15.08 -1.30 -35.19
N SER A 256 15.12 -2.26 -34.27
CA SER A 256 15.56 -3.63 -34.55
C SER A 256 14.41 -4.54 -34.96
N LEU A 257 13.16 -4.06 -34.93
CA LEU A 257 11.97 -4.81 -35.33
C LEU A 257 12.00 -5.08 -36.85
N ARG A 258 12.04 -6.36 -37.23
CA ARG A 258 12.06 -6.81 -38.64
C ARG A 258 10.94 -7.80 -38.99
N SER A 259 10.20 -8.28 -38.00
CA SER A 259 9.11 -9.25 -38.16
C SER A 259 7.79 -8.66 -37.67
N SER A 260 6.66 -9.24 -38.10
CA SER A 260 5.30 -8.84 -37.70
C SER A 260 4.92 -7.38 -38.03
N ILE A 261 5.51 -6.81 -39.08
CA ILE A 261 5.20 -5.46 -39.56
C ILE A 261 4.10 -5.54 -40.60
N ASN A 262 2.99 -4.84 -40.38
CA ASN A 262 1.87 -4.80 -41.31
C ASN A 262 2.10 -3.79 -42.45
N ALA A 263 2.63 -2.61 -42.11
CA ALA A 263 2.95 -1.57 -43.05
C ALA A 263 4.11 -0.68 -42.55
N THR A 264 4.87 -0.13 -43.50
CA THR A 264 5.82 0.94 -43.25
C THR A 264 5.26 2.24 -43.82
N ILE A 265 5.04 3.22 -42.96
CA ILE A 265 4.55 4.55 -43.31
C ILE A 265 5.76 5.46 -43.52
N GLU A 266 5.93 5.93 -44.74
CA GLU A 266 7.03 6.82 -45.13
C GLU A 266 6.48 8.24 -45.31
N PHE A 267 7.10 9.21 -44.65
CA PHE A 267 6.82 10.63 -44.85
C PHE A 267 7.95 11.26 -45.65
N VAL A 268 7.64 11.69 -46.88
CA VAL A 268 8.63 12.19 -47.85
C VAL A 268 8.01 13.24 -48.77
N ASN A 269 8.75 14.33 -49.02
CA ASN A 269 8.33 15.51 -49.77
C ASN A 269 6.94 16.05 -49.32
N GLY A 270 6.69 16.07 -48.01
CA GLY A 270 5.41 16.50 -47.44
C GLY A 270 4.22 15.56 -47.71
N GLN A 271 4.47 14.35 -48.22
CA GLN A 271 3.43 13.36 -48.51
C GLN A 271 3.59 12.10 -47.65
N LEU A 272 2.48 11.65 -47.07
CA LEU A 272 2.42 10.41 -46.28
C LEU A 272 2.03 9.24 -47.17
N THR A 273 2.84 8.19 -47.21
CA THR A 273 2.58 7.00 -48.04
C THR A 273 2.73 5.71 -47.23
N ALA A 274 1.85 4.72 -47.46
CA ALA A 274 1.95 3.41 -46.82
C ALA A 274 2.56 2.37 -47.76
N ARG A 275 3.66 1.75 -47.36
CA ARG A 275 4.20 0.55 -47.99
C ARG A 275 3.66 -0.68 -47.26
N VAL A 276 2.60 -1.26 -47.81
CA VAL A 276 1.94 -2.45 -47.26
C VAL A 276 2.64 -3.71 -47.76
N VAL A 277 2.87 -4.67 -46.88
CA VAL A 277 3.49 -5.95 -47.25
C VAL A 277 2.61 -6.65 -48.29
N GLY A 278 3.22 -7.06 -49.41
CA GLY A 278 2.52 -7.73 -50.52
C GLY A 278 2.00 -6.81 -51.62
N PHE A 279 2.07 -5.48 -51.46
CA PHE A 279 1.73 -4.53 -52.52
C PHE A 279 2.99 -3.90 -53.15
N SER A 280 3.02 -3.81 -54.47
CA SER A 280 4.15 -3.24 -55.22
C SER A 280 4.14 -1.71 -55.29
N LYS A 281 2.98 -1.09 -55.06
CA LYS A 281 2.79 0.37 -55.08
C LYS A 281 2.41 0.88 -53.69
N PRO A 282 2.85 2.09 -53.30
CA PRO A 282 2.38 2.71 -52.07
C PRO A 282 0.85 2.87 -52.07
N GLN A 283 0.25 2.66 -50.91
CA GLN A 283 -1.19 2.73 -50.67
C GLN A 283 -1.53 3.97 -49.84
N LYS A 284 -2.78 4.43 -49.96
CA LYS A 284 -3.37 5.49 -49.12
C LYS A 284 -4.29 4.95 -48.03
N SER A 285 -4.45 3.63 -47.98
CA SER A 285 -5.22 2.92 -46.97
C SER A 285 -4.46 1.69 -46.51
N ILE A 286 -4.58 1.34 -45.23
CA ILE A 286 -4.06 0.11 -44.65
C ILE A 286 -5.19 -0.66 -43.99
N THR A 287 -5.12 -1.99 -44.00
CA THR A 287 -6.06 -2.84 -43.26
C THR A 287 -5.40 -3.35 -41.99
N VAL A 288 -6.09 -3.23 -40.85
CA VAL A 288 -5.62 -3.68 -39.55
C VAL A 288 -6.61 -4.70 -38.98
N PRO A 289 -6.18 -5.89 -38.57
CA PRO A 289 -7.06 -6.89 -38.00
C PRO A 289 -7.68 -6.42 -36.67
N ARG A 290 -8.97 -6.71 -36.50
CA ARG A 290 -9.71 -6.37 -35.28
C ARG A 290 -9.13 -7.06 -34.05
N SER A 291 -9.05 -6.32 -32.94
CA SER A 291 -8.63 -6.78 -31.61
C SER A 291 -7.25 -7.45 -31.56
N THR A 292 -6.44 -7.32 -32.61
CA THR A 292 -5.13 -7.95 -32.71
C THR A 292 -4.06 -6.84 -32.76
N PRO A 293 -3.05 -6.87 -31.87
CA PRO A 293 -1.97 -5.89 -31.89
C PRO A 293 -1.23 -5.97 -33.22
N THR A 294 -1.14 -4.83 -33.90
CA THR A 294 -0.58 -4.71 -35.24
C THR A 294 0.49 -3.65 -35.25
N ASN A 295 1.71 -4.04 -35.63
CA ASN A 295 2.87 -3.14 -35.63
C ASN A 295 3.01 -2.42 -36.97
N ILE A 296 3.18 -1.11 -36.90
CA ILE A 296 3.39 -0.21 -38.02
C ILE A 296 4.70 0.52 -37.78
N ILE A 297 5.53 0.63 -38.80
CA ILE A 297 6.77 1.42 -38.72
C ILE A 297 6.52 2.79 -39.33
N PHE A 298 6.82 3.85 -38.59
CA PHE A 298 6.95 5.19 -39.13
C PHE A 298 8.40 5.47 -39.49
N ARG A 299 8.62 5.94 -40.71
CA ARG A 299 9.93 6.37 -41.21
C ARG A 299 9.84 7.81 -41.68
N ASN A 300 10.59 8.68 -41.02
CA ASN A 300 10.66 10.08 -41.40
C ASN A 300 11.82 10.29 -42.39
N LEU A 301 11.52 10.73 -43.62
CA LEU A 301 12.53 11.06 -44.63
C LEU A 301 12.66 12.58 -44.85
N GLU A 302 11.95 13.39 -44.05
CA GLU A 302 12.10 14.84 -44.03
C GLU A 302 13.26 15.29 -43.16
N THR A 303 13.67 16.54 -43.35
CA THR A 303 14.74 17.17 -42.55
C THR A 303 14.32 17.47 -41.12
N ASP A 304 13.05 17.80 -40.91
CA ASP A 304 12.50 18.17 -39.60
C ASP A 304 12.02 16.94 -38.82
N GLU A 305 11.86 17.08 -37.51
CA GLU A 305 11.35 16.00 -36.66
C GLU A 305 9.83 15.92 -36.75
N PHE A 306 9.32 14.72 -37.02
CA PHE A 306 7.88 14.47 -37.11
C PHE A 306 7.48 13.25 -36.29
N ARG A 307 6.19 13.17 -35.94
CA ARG A 307 5.60 11.99 -35.33
C ARG A 307 4.38 11.53 -36.12
N LEU A 308 4.14 10.22 -36.08
CA LEU A 308 2.91 9.63 -36.60
C LEU A 308 1.87 9.59 -35.49
N VAL A 309 0.64 10.00 -35.80
CA VAL A 309 -0.50 9.99 -34.89
C VAL A 309 -1.61 9.15 -35.50
N ALA A 310 -2.12 8.18 -34.75
CA ALA A 310 -3.32 7.43 -35.04
C ALA A 310 -4.49 8.03 -34.27
N ASP A 311 -5.51 8.47 -35.01
CA ASP A 311 -6.81 8.86 -34.46
C ASP A 311 -7.71 7.63 -34.42
N LEU A 312 -8.00 7.14 -33.21
CA LEU A 312 -8.83 5.97 -32.93
C LEU A 312 -10.28 6.35 -32.55
N GLY A 313 -10.69 7.60 -32.82
CA GLY A 313 -12.02 8.11 -32.53
C GLY A 313 -12.17 8.65 -31.10
N GLU A 314 -13.41 8.75 -30.62
CA GLU A 314 -13.73 9.40 -29.35
C GLU A 314 -14.29 8.39 -28.34
N LYS A 315 -13.92 8.57 -27.06
CA LYS A 315 -14.51 7.87 -25.92
C LYS A 315 -15.31 8.88 -25.11
N SER A 316 -16.58 8.58 -24.85
CA SER A 316 -17.36 9.29 -23.84
C SER A 316 -16.82 8.90 -22.47
N ASP A 317 -16.30 9.86 -21.71
CA ASP A 317 -15.86 9.57 -20.35
C ASP A 317 -17.08 9.33 -19.45
N THR A 318 -17.06 8.27 -18.64
CA THR A 318 -18.14 7.95 -17.68
C THR A 318 -18.03 8.74 -16.37
N GLY A 319 -17.30 9.87 -16.40
CA GLY A 319 -17.17 10.81 -15.29
C GLY A 319 -18.33 11.82 -15.21
N THR A 320 -18.42 12.51 -14.07
CA THR A 320 -19.49 13.47 -13.72
C THR A 320 -19.63 14.67 -14.68
N TYR A 321 -18.66 14.86 -15.57
CA TYR A 321 -18.67 15.87 -16.64
C TYR A 321 -18.45 15.11 -17.96
N GLY A 322 -19.46 15.09 -18.83
CA GLY A 322 -19.48 14.31 -20.07
C GLY A 322 -18.59 14.87 -21.17
N ASP A 323 -17.29 15.00 -20.92
CA ASP A 323 -16.31 15.35 -21.95
C ASP A 323 -16.02 14.11 -22.83
N THR A 324 -16.07 14.32 -24.14
CA THR A 324 -15.63 13.36 -25.16
C THR A 324 -14.12 13.51 -25.35
N GLU A 325 -13.34 12.51 -24.94
CA GLU A 325 -11.89 12.49 -25.12
C GLU A 325 -11.52 11.75 -26.40
N LYS A 326 -10.64 12.35 -27.22
CA LYS A 326 -10.09 11.69 -28.42
C LYS A 326 -9.07 10.63 -28.01
N ILE A 327 -9.24 9.43 -28.54
CA ILE A 327 -8.29 8.33 -28.36
C ILE A 327 -7.18 8.50 -29.41
N LEU A 328 -6.09 9.14 -29.01
CA LEU A 328 -4.90 9.33 -29.85
C LEU A 328 -3.81 8.35 -29.43
N VAL A 329 -3.16 7.70 -30.39
CA VAL A 329 -1.96 6.89 -30.17
C VAL A 329 -0.89 7.36 -31.12
N CYS A 330 0.28 7.75 -30.63
CA CYS A 330 1.33 8.31 -31.48
C CYS A 330 2.71 7.73 -31.19
N THR A 331 3.61 7.88 -32.17
CA THR A 331 5.04 7.64 -31.99
C THR A 331 5.69 8.81 -31.28
N GLN A 332 6.89 8.59 -30.74
CA GLN A 332 7.79 9.68 -30.36
C GLN A 332 8.21 10.49 -31.59
N MET A 333 8.72 11.71 -31.35
CA MET A 333 9.34 12.54 -32.38
C MET A 333 10.50 11.79 -33.04
N THR A 334 10.40 11.63 -34.35
CA THR A 334 11.34 10.86 -35.17
C THR A 334 12.21 11.82 -35.96
N VAL A 335 13.52 11.74 -35.76
CA VAL A 335 14.52 12.52 -36.49
C VAL A 335 14.57 12.14 -37.98
N ALA A 336 15.19 12.99 -38.80
CA ALA A 336 15.44 12.71 -40.21
C ALA A 336 16.15 11.36 -40.41
N GLY A 337 15.55 10.50 -41.24
CA GLY A 337 16.02 9.14 -41.51
C GLY A 337 15.76 8.13 -40.38
N GLY A 338 15.17 8.55 -39.26
CA GLY A 338 14.83 7.70 -38.12
C GLY A 338 13.63 6.81 -38.37
N GLU A 339 13.55 5.72 -37.60
CA GLU A 339 12.42 4.78 -37.60
C GLU A 339 11.84 4.65 -36.19
N GLN A 340 10.50 4.61 -36.09
CA GLN A 340 9.75 4.45 -34.84
C GLN A 340 8.59 3.47 -35.01
N GLU A 341 8.28 2.71 -33.97
CA GLU A 341 7.21 1.72 -33.98
C GLU A 341 5.92 2.33 -33.41
N LEU A 342 4.81 2.04 -34.08
CA LEU A 342 3.46 2.30 -33.61
C LEU A 342 2.68 0.99 -33.57
N THR A 343 2.35 0.52 -32.38
CA THR A 343 1.49 -0.64 -32.17
C THR A 343 0.05 -0.18 -32.01
N LEU A 344 -0.84 -0.68 -32.88
CA LEU A 344 -2.27 -0.41 -32.82
C LEU A 344 -3.03 -1.67 -32.41
N GLN A 345 -3.98 -1.53 -31.48
CA GLN A 345 -4.95 -2.56 -31.16
C GLN A 345 -6.35 -1.92 -31.17
N ILE A 346 -7.12 -2.20 -32.22
CA ILE A 346 -8.41 -1.55 -32.46
C ILE A 346 -9.53 -2.57 -32.25
N GLU A 347 -10.39 -2.33 -31.26
CA GLU A 347 -11.45 -3.27 -30.86
C GLU A 347 -12.73 -3.16 -31.68
N LYS A 348 -12.97 -2.01 -32.32
CA LYS A 348 -14.20 -1.74 -33.08
C LYS A 348 -13.90 -1.74 -34.59
N PRO A 349 -14.79 -2.31 -35.42
CA PRO A 349 -14.65 -2.25 -36.86
C PRO A 349 -14.87 -0.82 -37.37
N SER A 350 -14.30 -0.50 -38.53
CA SER A 350 -14.58 0.74 -39.23
C SER A 350 -16.03 0.69 -39.74
N SER A 351 -16.86 1.62 -39.29
CA SER A 351 -18.29 1.70 -39.67
C SER A 351 -18.53 2.90 -40.60
N SER A 352 -19.65 2.90 -41.33
CA SER A 352 -19.98 3.99 -42.26
C SER A 352 -20.11 5.32 -41.50
N GLY A 353 -19.09 6.17 -41.60
CA GLY A 353 -19.01 7.47 -40.92
C GLY A 353 -17.85 7.59 -39.92
N TYR A 354 -17.21 6.50 -39.52
CA TYR A 354 -16.04 6.49 -38.64
C TYR A 354 -14.88 5.72 -39.29
N SER A 355 -13.95 6.47 -39.89
CA SER A 355 -12.67 5.93 -40.38
C SER A 355 -11.56 6.30 -39.40
N TYR A 356 -10.74 5.31 -39.03
CA TYR A 356 -9.52 5.55 -38.28
C TYR A 356 -8.48 6.13 -39.23
N ASN A 357 -7.66 7.08 -38.76
CA ASN A 357 -6.74 7.78 -39.64
C ASN A 357 -5.34 7.87 -39.02
N LEU A 358 -4.33 7.72 -39.87
CA LEU A 358 -2.95 8.05 -39.55
C LEU A 358 -2.61 9.42 -40.14
N THR A 359 -2.10 10.32 -39.32
CA THR A 359 -1.69 11.67 -39.69
C THR A 359 -0.31 11.98 -39.14
N VAL A 360 0.35 13.01 -39.69
CA VAL A 360 1.59 13.56 -39.15
C VAL A 360 1.24 14.81 -38.35
N ALA A 361 1.71 14.89 -37.10
CA ALA A 361 1.42 16.06 -36.26
C ALA A 361 2.04 17.32 -36.88
N GLY A 362 1.25 18.40 -37.00
CA GLY A 362 1.69 19.68 -37.56
C GLY A 362 1.62 19.79 -39.09
N VAL A 363 1.19 18.75 -39.80
CA VAL A 363 1.06 18.76 -41.27
C VAL A 363 -0.40 18.55 -41.67
N GLU A 364 -1.02 19.57 -42.25
CA GLU A 364 -2.42 19.51 -42.67
C GLU A 364 -2.63 18.75 -43.99
N GLY A 365 -3.75 18.06 -44.11
CA GLY A 365 -4.22 17.46 -45.36
C GLY A 365 -3.64 16.10 -45.73
N GLN A 366 -2.62 15.60 -45.01
CA GLN A 366 -2.08 14.26 -45.23
C GLN A 366 -2.69 13.25 -44.25
N ARG A 367 -3.38 12.24 -44.80
CA ARG A 367 -3.97 11.15 -44.03
C ARG A 367 -3.87 9.82 -44.76
N ILE A 368 -3.65 8.77 -44.00
CA ILE A 368 -3.79 7.38 -44.45
C ILE A 368 -4.98 6.77 -43.71
N GLU A 369 -5.92 6.21 -44.46
CA GLU A 369 -7.09 5.57 -43.89
C GLU A 369 -6.72 4.20 -43.29
N VAL A 370 -7.16 3.93 -42.07
CA VAL A 370 -7.00 2.65 -41.40
C VAL A 370 -8.35 1.95 -41.36
N VAL A 371 -8.44 0.86 -42.12
CA VAL A 371 -9.65 0.05 -42.25
C VAL A 371 -9.56 -1.16 -41.33
N VAL A 372 -10.51 -1.29 -40.41
CA VAL A 372 -10.66 -2.45 -39.52
C VAL A 372 -11.90 -3.23 -39.97
N PRO A 373 -11.73 -4.49 -40.42
CA PRO A 373 -12.84 -5.31 -40.93
C PRO A 373 -13.81 -5.77 -39.84
#